data_AF-A0A0W0VRZ4-F1
#
_entry.id   AF-A0A0W0VRZ4-F1
#
_cell.length_a   1.000
_cell.length_b   1.000
_cell.length_c   1.000
_cell.angle_alpha   90.00
_cell.angle_beta   90.00
_cell.angle_gamma   90.00
#
_symmetry.space_group_name_H-M   'P 1'
#
loop_
_entity.id
_entity.type
_entity.pdbx_description
1 polymer ?
#
loop_
_entity_poly.entity_id
_entity_poly.type
_entity_poly.pdbx_seq_one_letter_code
_entity_poly.pdbx_strand_id
1 'polypeptide(L)'
;MTGKVKLSPVQSVGDCGYHTVIIGLFYLALKAREDEKIASVINVSDTLSKLLAAQPGSLKKCLVKPFKTNQECLLSYLDAMAATGFEQLTFNEILSNFTSQLKRLNCDSDWLEERVKNEIKSGLWLETNRAWEKLPSFKKIMKKIQMKADELYEKAIAVNPQKPNDDLLFEIMFQAQIEACDALTDEELILSAKEVISHFYAVDAPKAWLDDAFLKRLVTHLLGSSNIMFDKDSVKITGEGPNNNHWYIELPNDECTQKFISIYKTGYHSGLTIVLPGTKVEIALSSYSSLFPPATKIDKTHDPESLFNYSV
;
A
#
# COMPACT_ATOMS: atom_id res chain seq x y z
N MET A 1 -20.59 18.58 8.23
CA MET A 1 -19.26 18.13 8.67
C MET A 1 -18.70 17.20 7.60
N THR A 2 -17.76 17.65 6.79
CA THR A 2 -17.02 16.79 5.84
C THR A 2 -15.98 15.97 6.60
N GLY A 3 -16.45 14.91 7.26
CA GLY A 3 -15.57 13.97 7.95
C GLY A 3 -14.88 13.03 6.97
N LYS A 4 -13.71 12.52 7.34
CA LYS A 4 -13.10 11.34 6.71
C LYS A 4 -13.35 10.11 7.57
N VAL A 5 -13.54 8.96 6.94
CA VAL A 5 -13.55 7.66 7.58
C VAL A 5 -12.19 7.02 7.39
N LYS A 6 -11.47 6.75 8.48
CA LYS A 6 -10.17 6.10 8.45
C LYS A 6 -10.35 4.59 8.66
N LEU A 7 -9.93 3.81 7.67
CA LEU A 7 -10.02 2.35 7.65
C LEU A 7 -8.63 1.73 7.80
N SER A 8 -8.55 0.66 8.61
CA SER A 8 -7.32 -0.09 8.92
C SER A 8 -7.54 -1.58 8.60
N PRO A 9 -6.90 -2.14 7.55
CA PRO A 9 -6.99 -3.56 7.25
C PRO A 9 -6.20 -4.43 8.25
N VAL A 10 -6.51 -5.74 8.30
CA VAL A 10 -5.82 -6.69 9.20
C VAL A 10 -4.32 -6.60 9.03
N GLN A 11 -3.65 -6.47 10.18
CA GLN A 11 -2.22 -6.24 10.30
C GLN A 11 -1.38 -7.53 10.25
N SER A 12 -2.01 -8.70 10.34
CA SER A 12 -1.38 -9.97 10.73
C SER A 12 -0.39 -10.59 9.73
N VAL A 13 -0.08 -9.96 8.58
CA VAL A 13 0.79 -10.57 7.55
C VAL A 13 1.69 -9.56 6.80
N GLY A 14 1.86 -8.33 7.31
CA GLY A 14 2.70 -7.33 6.59
C GLY A 14 2.17 -6.89 5.21
N ASP A 15 0.99 -7.36 4.82
CA ASP A 15 0.33 -7.06 3.54
C ASP A 15 -0.64 -5.88 3.63
N CYS A 16 -0.74 -5.24 4.79
CA CYS A 16 -1.73 -4.18 5.01
C CYS A 16 -1.57 -3.00 4.03
N GLY A 17 -0.36 -2.72 3.52
CA GLY A 17 -0.14 -1.76 2.45
C GLY A 17 -0.82 -2.18 1.13
N TYR A 18 -0.66 -3.42 0.69
CA TYR A 18 -1.40 -3.97 -0.45
C TYR A 18 -2.92 -3.91 -0.22
N HIS A 19 -3.38 -4.28 0.98
CA HIS A 19 -4.79 -4.21 1.33
C HIS A 19 -5.37 -2.80 1.21
N THR A 20 -4.64 -1.76 1.64
CA THR A 20 -5.11 -0.37 1.49
C THR A 20 -5.29 0.02 0.02
N VAL A 21 -4.39 -0.42 -0.87
CA VAL A 21 -4.54 -0.19 -2.32
C VAL A 21 -5.77 -0.91 -2.86
N ILE A 22 -6.00 -2.15 -2.48
CA ILE A 22 -7.17 -2.95 -2.92
C ILE A 22 -8.49 -2.32 -2.42
N ILE A 23 -8.54 -1.91 -1.15
CA ILE A 23 -9.68 -1.17 -0.58
C ILE A 23 -9.92 0.11 -1.39
N GLY A 24 -8.86 0.85 -1.70
CA GLY A 24 -8.92 2.04 -2.55
C GLY A 24 -9.52 1.74 -3.93
N LEU A 25 -9.11 0.64 -4.58
CA LEU A 25 -9.64 0.25 -5.90
C LEU A 25 -11.16 0.02 -5.85
N PHE A 26 -11.65 -0.68 -4.82
CA PHE A 26 -13.08 -0.91 -4.66
C PHE A 26 -13.88 0.36 -4.37
N TYR A 27 -13.34 1.25 -3.53
CA TYR A 27 -13.94 2.56 -3.29
C TYR A 27 -14.01 3.38 -4.59
N LEU A 28 -12.91 3.45 -5.34
CA LEU A 28 -12.85 4.19 -6.61
C LEU A 28 -13.81 3.60 -7.65
N ALA A 29 -14.00 2.28 -7.69
CA ALA A 29 -14.97 1.64 -8.58
C ALA A 29 -16.42 2.04 -8.27
N LEU A 30 -16.77 2.22 -6.99
CA LEU A 30 -18.05 2.78 -6.58
C LEU A 30 -18.16 4.25 -7.03
N LYS A 31 -17.11 5.05 -6.81
CA LYS A 31 -17.07 6.45 -7.20
C LYS A 31 -17.16 6.69 -8.70
N ALA A 32 -16.56 5.82 -9.49
CA ALA A 32 -16.63 5.85 -10.94
C ALA A 32 -18.06 5.70 -11.50
N ARG A 33 -19.06 5.30 -10.69
CA ARG A 33 -20.47 5.31 -11.13
C ARG A 33 -21.03 6.73 -11.27
N GLU A 34 -20.42 7.68 -10.56
CA GLU A 34 -20.86 9.07 -10.44
C GLU A 34 -19.83 10.06 -11.00
N ASP A 35 -18.58 9.62 -11.22
CA ASP A 35 -17.47 10.43 -11.71
C ASP A 35 -16.83 9.83 -12.98
N GLU A 36 -17.08 10.47 -14.12
CA GLU A 36 -16.55 10.05 -15.43
C GLU A 36 -15.02 10.09 -15.52
N LYS A 37 -14.37 11.01 -14.79
CA LYS A 37 -12.89 11.09 -14.79
C LYS A 37 -12.29 9.90 -14.07
N ILE A 38 -12.85 9.53 -12.91
CA ILE A 38 -12.42 8.33 -12.18
C ILE A 38 -12.73 7.07 -13.02
N ALA A 39 -13.90 7.01 -13.65
CA ALA A 39 -14.26 5.91 -14.55
C ALA A 39 -13.27 5.76 -15.71
N SER A 40 -12.89 6.87 -16.35
CA SER A 40 -11.89 6.89 -17.41
C SER A 40 -10.55 6.33 -16.94
N VAL A 41 -10.02 6.82 -15.81
CA VAL A 41 -8.75 6.35 -15.23
C VAL A 41 -8.76 4.84 -14.93
N ILE A 42 -9.83 4.34 -14.34
CA ILE A 42 -9.96 2.91 -14.02
C ILE A 42 -10.02 2.07 -15.30
N ASN A 43 -10.83 2.49 -16.27
CA ASN A 43 -11.17 1.66 -17.43
C ASN A 43 -10.09 1.65 -18.51
N VAL A 44 -9.23 2.67 -18.59
CA VAL A 44 -8.10 2.70 -19.55
C VAL A 44 -6.83 2.03 -19.01
N SER A 45 -6.81 1.61 -17.74
CA SER A 45 -5.62 1.01 -17.15
C SER A 45 -5.41 -0.44 -17.59
N ASP A 46 -4.44 -0.64 -18.48
CA ASP A 46 -3.99 -1.97 -18.91
C ASP A 46 -3.44 -2.82 -17.75
N THR A 47 -2.72 -2.19 -16.82
CA THR A 47 -2.16 -2.87 -15.64
C THR A 47 -3.27 -3.43 -14.77
N LEU A 48 -4.32 -2.63 -14.53
CA LEU A 48 -5.49 -3.08 -13.78
C LEU A 48 -6.25 -4.18 -14.54
N SER A 49 -6.39 -4.05 -15.86
CA SER A 49 -7.01 -5.10 -16.69
C SER A 49 -6.25 -6.43 -16.56
N LYS A 50 -4.91 -6.40 -16.59
CA LYS A 50 -4.06 -7.59 -16.40
C LYS A 50 -4.24 -8.17 -14.99
N LEU A 51 -4.29 -7.33 -13.95
CA LEU A 51 -4.52 -7.77 -12.57
C LEU A 51 -5.86 -8.50 -12.42
N LEU A 52 -6.93 -7.95 -13.01
CA LEU A 52 -8.27 -8.53 -12.98
C LEU A 52 -8.35 -9.81 -13.83
N ALA A 53 -7.66 -9.85 -14.97
CA ALA A 53 -7.57 -11.03 -15.81
C ALA A 53 -6.74 -12.16 -15.16
N ALA A 54 -5.80 -11.86 -14.27
CA ALA A 54 -4.97 -12.84 -13.58
C ALA A 54 -5.67 -13.52 -12.39
N GLN A 55 -6.89 -13.10 -12.02
CA GLN A 55 -7.62 -13.71 -10.91
C GLN A 55 -7.92 -15.20 -11.16
N PRO A 56 -7.85 -16.05 -10.12
CA PRO A 56 -8.07 -17.49 -10.26
C PRO A 56 -9.49 -17.79 -10.75
N GLY A 57 -9.63 -18.94 -11.42
CA GLY A 57 -10.91 -19.39 -11.97
C GLY A 57 -12.01 -19.53 -10.91
N SER A 58 -11.67 -19.86 -9.66
CA SER A 58 -12.61 -19.90 -8.53
C SER A 58 -13.25 -18.53 -8.27
N LEU A 59 -12.44 -17.47 -8.17
CA LEU A 59 -12.95 -16.10 -7.99
C LEU A 59 -13.78 -15.64 -9.18
N LYS A 60 -13.38 -15.99 -10.41
CA LYS A 60 -14.12 -15.60 -11.63
C LYS A 60 -15.49 -16.28 -11.73
N LYS A 61 -15.65 -17.50 -11.22
CA LYS A 61 -16.93 -18.24 -11.24
C LYS A 61 -18.00 -17.58 -10.37
N CYS A 62 -17.60 -16.85 -9.34
CA CYS A 62 -18.52 -16.08 -8.49
C CYS A 62 -19.04 -14.81 -9.16
N LEU A 63 -18.48 -14.42 -10.31
CA LEU A 63 -18.93 -13.25 -11.06
C LEU A 63 -20.09 -13.66 -11.97
N VAL A 64 -21.25 -13.05 -11.75
CA VAL A 64 -22.53 -13.42 -12.37
C VAL A 64 -22.56 -13.15 -13.88
N LYS A 65 -21.71 -12.24 -14.39
CA LYS A 65 -21.74 -11.79 -15.79
C LYS A 65 -20.34 -11.53 -16.36
N PRO A 66 -20.15 -11.72 -17.67
CA PRO A 66 -18.97 -11.20 -18.36
C PRO A 66 -18.97 -9.67 -18.27
N PHE A 67 -17.84 -9.10 -17.83
CA PHE A 67 -17.63 -7.66 -17.71
C PHE A 67 -16.83 -7.14 -18.91
N LYS A 68 -17.12 -5.90 -19.34
CA LYS A 68 -16.47 -5.24 -20.47
C LYS A 68 -15.42 -4.22 -20.03
N THR A 69 -15.53 -3.75 -18.78
CA THR A 69 -14.65 -2.72 -18.24
C THR A 69 -14.06 -3.14 -16.88
N ASN A 70 -12.93 -2.53 -16.51
CA ASN A 70 -12.28 -2.77 -15.21
C ASN A 70 -13.22 -2.38 -14.05
N GLN A 71 -13.94 -1.27 -14.20
CA GLN A 71 -14.93 -0.82 -13.23
C GLN A 71 -16.05 -1.83 -13.04
N GLU A 72 -16.65 -2.36 -14.11
CA GLU A 72 -17.69 -3.38 -14.04
C GLU A 72 -17.21 -4.64 -13.32
N CYS A 73 -15.96 -5.06 -13.57
CA CYS A 73 -15.35 -6.19 -12.90
C CYS A 73 -15.22 -5.95 -11.38
N LEU A 74 -14.66 -4.81 -10.97
CA LEU A 74 -14.49 -4.44 -9.56
C LEU A 74 -15.82 -4.32 -8.83
N LEU A 75 -16.84 -3.74 -9.48
CA LEU A 75 -18.19 -3.67 -8.94
C LEU A 75 -18.84 -5.05 -8.79
N SER A 76 -18.58 -5.96 -9.74
CA SER A 76 -19.12 -7.33 -9.68
C SER A 76 -18.53 -8.11 -8.50
N TYR A 77 -17.25 -7.88 -8.16
CA TYR A 77 -16.65 -8.43 -6.94
C TYR A 77 -17.32 -7.89 -5.67
N LEU A 78 -17.66 -6.59 -5.62
CA LEU A 78 -18.41 -6.00 -4.52
C LEU A 78 -19.80 -6.62 -4.37
N ASP A 79 -20.50 -6.80 -5.49
CA ASP A 79 -21.83 -7.41 -5.50
C ASP A 79 -21.77 -8.90 -5.07
N ALA A 80 -20.74 -9.64 -5.47
CA ALA A 80 -20.51 -11.03 -5.05
C ALA A 80 -20.21 -11.17 -3.55
N MET A 81 -19.57 -10.17 -2.92
CA MET A 81 -19.37 -10.15 -1.46
C MET A 81 -20.66 -9.86 -0.68
N ALA A 82 -21.56 -9.08 -1.27
CA ALA A 82 -22.85 -8.75 -0.68
C ALA A 82 -23.90 -9.87 -0.87
N ALA A 83 -23.64 -10.86 -1.73
CA ALA A 83 -24.54 -11.96 -1.99
C ALA A 83 -24.72 -12.86 -0.76
N THR A 84 -25.93 -13.36 -0.54
CA THR A 84 -26.24 -14.30 0.53
C THR A 84 -26.26 -15.73 -0.01
N GLY A 85 -25.52 -16.66 0.60
CA GLY A 85 -25.55 -18.08 0.26
C GLY A 85 -24.19 -18.76 0.30
N PHE A 86 -24.14 -20.03 -0.10
CA PHE A 86 -22.90 -20.84 -0.08
C PHE A 86 -21.83 -20.36 -1.09
N GLU A 87 -22.24 -19.60 -2.11
CA GLU A 87 -21.34 -19.03 -3.13
C GLU A 87 -20.82 -17.63 -2.76
N GLN A 88 -21.08 -17.16 -1.53
CA GLN A 88 -20.62 -15.86 -1.06
C GLN A 88 -19.09 -15.79 -1.04
N LEU A 89 -18.52 -14.80 -1.73
CA LEU A 89 -17.10 -14.52 -1.67
C LEU A 89 -16.75 -13.75 -0.41
N THR A 90 -15.68 -14.19 0.25
CA THR A 90 -15.19 -13.46 1.42
C THR A 90 -14.29 -12.30 1.04
N PHE A 91 -14.35 -11.20 1.80
CA PHE A 91 -13.44 -10.07 1.62
C PHE A 91 -11.97 -10.50 1.82
N ASN A 92 -11.71 -11.43 2.73
CA ASN A 92 -10.37 -11.96 2.96
C ASN A 92 -9.86 -12.80 1.77
N GLU A 93 -10.72 -13.57 1.11
CA GLU A 93 -10.36 -14.25 -0.15
C GLU A 93 -10.04 -13.25 -1.25
N ILE A 94 -10.83 -12.19 -1.40
CA ILE A 94 -10.56 -11.15 -2.40
C ILE A 94 -9.24 -10.45 -2.09
N LEU A 95 -9.03 -9.99 -0.85
CA LEU A 95 -7.78 -9.37 -0.44
C LEU A 95 -6.59 -10.29 -0.69
N SER A 96 -6.64 -11.55 -0.24
CA SER A 96 -5.55 -12.51 -0.38
C SER A 96 -5.16 -12.74 -1.84
N ASN A 97 -6.15 -12.91 -2.72
CA ASN A 97 -5.90 -13.13 -4.14
C ASN A 97 -5.39 -11.88 -4.84
N PHE A 98 -5.99 -10.72 -4.61
CA PHE A 98 -5.49 -9.46 -5.17
C PHE A 98 -4.08 -9.15 -4.65
N THR A 99 -3.81 -9.31 -3.37
CA THR A 99 -2.47 -9.15 -2.77
C THR A 99 -1.47 -10.07 -3.44
N SER A 100 -1.81 -11.34 -3.63
CA SER A 100 -0.94 -12.30 -4.31
C SER A 100 -0.61 -11.87 -5.74
N GLN A 101 -1.60 -11.35 -6.49
CA GLN A 101 -1.35 -10.86 -7.85
C GLN A 101 -0.55 -9.55 -7.86
N LEU A 102 -0.77 -8.64 -6.91
CA LEU A 102 0.05 -7.42 -6.76
C LEU A 102 1.49 -7.75 -6.40
N LYS A 103 1.73 -8.74 -5.53
CA LYS A 103 3.07 -9.25 -5.21
C LYS A 103 3.75 -9.80 -6.46
N ARG A 104 3.07 -10.63 -7.26
CA ARG A 104 3.61 -11.15 -8.54
C ARG A 104 4.01 -10.01 -9.48
N LEU A 105 3.09 -9.08 -9.71
CA LEU A 105 3.31 -7.93 -10.57
C LEU A 105 4.56 -7.13 -10.17
N ASN A 106 4.78 -6.94 -8.86
CA ASN A 106 5.94 -6.22 -8.36
C ASN A 106 7.24 -7.04 -8.40
N CYS A 107 7.19 -8.32 -8.04
CA CYS A 107 8.33 -9.23 -8.09
C CYS A 107 8.92 -9.36 -9.49
N ASP A 108 8.07 -9.34 -10.50
CA ASP A 108 8.47 -9.44 -11.91
C ASP A 108 8.88 -8.07 -12.49
N SER A 109 8.94 -7.00 -11.68
CA SER A 109 9.25 -5.65 -12.15
C SER A 109 10.73 -5.29 -11.96
N ASP A 110 11.34 -4.77 -13.02
CA ASP A 110 12.71 -4.21 -12.99
C ASP A 110 12.85 -3.10 -11.93
N TRP A 111 11.75 -2.36 -11.69
CA TRP A 111 11.74 -1.28 -10.71
C TRP A 111 12.01 -1.78 -9.28
N LEU A 112 11.46 -2.94 -8.89
CA LEU A 112 11.69 -3.48 -7.55
C LEU A 112 13.15 -3.92 -7.40
N GLU A 113 13.70 -4.57 -8.42
CA GLU A 113 15.12 -4.94 -8.45
C GLU A 113 16.01 -3.70 -8.28
N GLU A 114 15.80 -2.68 -9.11
CA GLU A 114 16.57 -1.43 -9.03
C GLU A 114 16.40 -0.70 -7.71
N ARG A 115 15.17 -0.67 -7.16
CA ARG A 115 14.92 -0.10 -5.84
C ARG A 115 15.73 -0.82 -4.75
N VAL A 116 15.73 -2.15 -4.75
CA VAL A 116 16.49 -2.94 -3.76
C VAL A 116 17.99 -2.70 -3.94
N LYS A 117 18.50 -2.68 -5.18
CA LYS A 117 19.91 -2.34 -5.44
C LYS A 117 20.29 -0.97 -4.87
N ASN A 118 19.45 0.03 -5.10
CA ASN A 118 19.68 1.39 -4.59
C ASN A 118 19.64 1.45 -3.05
N GLU A 119 18.73 0.72 -2.42
CA GLU A 119 18.70 0.62 -0.95
C GLU A 119 20.00 -0.02 -0.42
N ILE A 120 20.49 -1.08 -1.07
CA ILE A 120 21.76 -1.73 -0.72
C ILE A 120 22.93 -0.75 -0.88
N LYS A 121 23.02 -0.04 -2.01
CA LYS A 121 24.07 0.97 -2.29
C LYS A 121 24.06 2.12 -1.29
N SER A 122 22.88 2.53 -0.82
CA SER A 122 22.77 3.60 0.18
C SER A 122 23.38 3.22 1.53
N GLY A 123 23.56 1.94 1.81
CA GLY A 123 23.97 1.43 3.12
C GLY A 123 22.89 1.53 4.21
N LEU A 124 21.80 2.29 4.01
CA LEU A 124 20.78 2.56 5.03
C LEU A 124 20.01 1.31 5.48
N TRP A 125 20.04 0.25 4.67
CA TRP A 125 19.41 -1.04 4.99
C TRP A 125 19.90 -1.68 6.29
N LEU A 126 21.09 -1.33 6.80
CA LEU A 126 21.56 -1.79 8.12
C LEU A 126 20.70 -1.24 9.27
N GLU A 127 20.18 -0.01 9.12
CA GLU A 127 19.30 0.64 10.09
C GLU A 127 17.83 0.32 9.81
N THR A 128 17.44 0.33 8.54
CA THR A 128 16.03 0.22 8.14
C THR A 128 15.58 -1.23 7.94
N ASN A 129 16.50 -2.13 7.57
CA ASN A 129 16.20 -3.49 7.10
C ASN A 129 17.20 -4.53 7.64
N ARG A 130 17.60 -4.42 8.92
CA ARG A 130 18.64 -5.25 9.55
C ARG A 130 18.50 -6.77 9.36
N ALA A 131 17.28 -7.25 9.10
CA ALA A 131 17.03 -8.65 8.77
C ALA A 131 17.81 -9.15 7.54
N TRP A 132 18.18 -8.26 6.62
CA TRP A 132 18.93 -8.59 5.40
C TRP A 132 20.35 -9.09 5.71
N GLU A 133 20.95 -8.70 6.85
CA GLU A 133 22.28 -9.19 7.27
C GLU A 133 22.35 -10.72 7.37
N LYS A 134 21.22 -11.39 7.63
CA LYS A 134 21.14 -12.84 7.76
C LYS A 134 21.22 -13.57 6.42
N LEU A 135 21.03 -12.85 5.31
CA LEU A 135 21.03 -13.42 3.97
C LEU A 135 22.47 -13.79 3.53
N PRO A 136 22.67 -14.97 2.92
CA PRO A 136 23.96 -15.41 2.37
C PRO A 136 24.71 -14.38 1.52
N SER A 137 24.03 -13.68 0.60
CA SER A 137 24.66 -12.65 -0.25
C SER A 137 25.19 -11.47 0.54
N PHE A 138 24.48 -11.08 1.61
CA PHE A 138 24.84 -9.95 2.47
C PHE A 138 26.08 -10.22 3.33
N LYS A 139 26.42 -11.48 3.62
CA LYS A 139 27.69 -11.82 4.29
C LYS A 139 28.91 -11.30 3.51
N LYS A 140 28.84 -11.29 2.17
CA LYS A 140 29.92 -10.76 1.33
C LYS A 140 30.01 -9.23 1.42
N ILE A 141 28.86 -8.55 1.47
CA ILE A 141 28.78 -7.11 1.65
C ILE A 141 29.33 -6.73 3.03
N MET A 142 28.91 -7.42 4.09
CA MET A 142 29.42 -7.20 5.45
C MET A 142 30.93 -7.41 5.54
N LYS A 143 31.49 -8.39 4.82
CA LYS A 143 32.94 -8.57 4.75
C LYS A 143 33.64 -7.38 4.09
N LYS A 144 33.08 -6.82 3.02
CA LYS A 144 33.63 -5.61 2.38
C LYS A 144 33.59 -4.40 3.31
N ILE A 145 32.47 -4.22 4.02
CA ILE A 145 32.33 -3.17 5.03
C ILE A 145 33.40 -3.32 6.11
N GLN A 146 33.59 -4.54 6.65
CA GLN A 146 34.62 -4.79 7.66
C GLN A 146 36.03 -4.49 7.14
N MET A 147 36.38 -4.98 5.95
CA MET A 147 37.69 -4.70 5.36
C MET A 147 37.92 -3.20 5.17
N LYS A 148 36.87 -2.44 4.84
CA LYS A 148 36.96 -1.00 4.70
C LYS A 148 37.09 -0.28 6.05
N ALA A 149 36.38 -0.76 7.06
CA ALA A 149 36.50 -0.25 8.42
C ALA A 149 37.91 -0.48 8.99
N ASP A 150 38.49 -1.66 8.76
CA ASP A 150 39.86 -1.97 9.17
C ASP A 150 40.87 -1.01 8.50
N GLU A 151 40.72 -0.74 7.20
CA GLU A 151 41.55 0.23 6.45
C GLU A 151 41.45 1.65 7.02
N LEU A 152 40.22 2.12 7.29
CA LEU A 152 39.96 3.44 7.84
C LEU A 152 40.50 3.56 9.28
N TYR A 153 40.38 2.50 10.07
CA TYR A 153 40.89 2.44 11.43
C TYR A 153 42.43 2.51 11.49
N GLU A 154 43.12 1.74 10.64
CA GLU A 154 44.58 1.80 10.54
C GLU A 154 45.08 3.20 10.16
N LYS A 155 44.39 3.86 9.22
CA LYS A 155 44.67 5.25 8.83
C LYS A 155 44.44 6.22 9.98
N ALA A 156 43.33 6.08 10.71
CA ALA A 156 43.00 6.96 11.83
C ALA A 156 44.05 6.88 12.95
N ILE A 157 44.47 5.67 13.32
CA ILE A 157 45.48 5.45 14.38
C ILE A 157 46.86 5.94 13.96
N ALA A 158 47.21 5.82 12.68
CA ALA A 158 48.48 6.36 12.17
C ALA A 158 48.56 7.89 12.31
N VAL A 159 47.42 8.59 12.24
CA VAL A 159 47.32 10.05 12.38
C VAL A 159 47.16 10.49 13.84
N ASN A 160 46.40 9.75 14.64
CA ASN A 160 46.18 10.04 16.05
C ASN A 160 46.29 8.76 16.89
N PRO A 161 47.47 8.49 17.50
CA PRO A 161 47.74 7.24 18.24
C PRO A 161 47.01 7.10 19.58
N GLN A 162 46.12 8.03 19.93
CA GLN A 162 45.35 7.92 21.18
C GLN A 162 44.37 6.74 21.13
N LYS A 163 43.97 6.27 22.31
CA LYS A 163 42.96 5.20 22.40
C LYS A 163 41.69 5.62 21.65
N PRO A 164 41.13 4.78 20.78
CA PRO A 164 39.89 5.10 20.10
C PRO A 164 38.77 5.24 21.13
N ASN A 165 38.01 6.33 21.04
CA ASN A 165 36.75 6.48 21.73
C ASN A 165 35.61 5.87 20.89
N ASP A 166 34.47 5.63 21.52
CA ASP A 166 33.33 4.98 20.86
C ASP A 166 32.82 5.80 19.66
N ASP A 167 32.89 7.14 19.75
CA ASP A 167 32.49 8.05 18.67
C ASP A 167 33.32 7.84 17.40
N LEU A 168 34.64 7.71 17.54
CA LEU A 168 35.54 7.46 16.40
C LEU A 168 35.27 6.09 15.77
N LEU A 169 35.04 5.06 16.59
CA LEU A 169 34.71 3.73 16.08
C LEU A 169 33.39 3.72 15.32
N PHE A 170 32.38 4.45 15.82
CA PHE A 170 31.11 4.62 15.13
C PHE A 170 31.28 5.35 13.80
N GLU A 171 32.01 6.46 13.78
CA GLU A 171 32.27 7.24 12.56
C GLU A 171 33.01 6.40 11.50
N ILE A 172 34.02 5.63 11.90
CA ILE A 172 34.75 4.71 11.01
C ILE A 172 33.80 3.65 10.43
N MET A 173 32.98 3.02 11.26
CA MET A 173 32.04 1.99 10.80
C MET A 173 30.99 2.56 9.86
N PHE A 174 30.44 3.72 10.17
CA PHE A 174 29.46 4.41 9.34
C PHE A 174 30.07 4.81 7.99
N GLN A 175 31.26 5.40 8.00
CA GLN A 175 31.97 5.77 6.77
C GLN A 175 32.32 4.54 5.93
N ALA A 176 32.81 3.47 6.56
CA ALA A 176 33.12 2.21 5.88
C ALA A 176 31.88 1.60 5.23
N GLN A 177 30.74 1.65 5.90
CA GLN A 177 29.46 1.19 5.38
C GLN A 177 29.07 1.96 4.13
N ILE A 178 29.07 3.30 4.17
CA ILE A 178 28.71 4.13 3.02
C ILE A 178 29.68 3.87 1.86
N GLU A 179 30.99 3.92 2.09
CA GLU A 179 31.99 3.72 1.03
C GLU A 179 31.96 2.32 0.42
N ALA A 180 31.85 1.27 1.23
CA ALA A 180 31.83 -0.10 0.73
C ALA A 180 30.54 -0.43 -0.03
N CYS A 181 29.40 0.13 0.40
CA CYS A 181 28.11 -0.06 -0.27
C CYS A 181 28.01 0.74 -1.59
N ASP A 182 28.47 2.00 -1.60
CA ASP A 182 28.46 2.85 -2.80
C ASP A 182 29.39 2.28 -3.90
N ALA A 183 30.49 1.63 -3.50
CA ALA A 183 31.41 0.97 -4.41
C ALA A 183 30.93 -0.38 -4.99
N LEU A 184 29.74 -0.87 -4.61
CA LEU A 184 29.20 -2.12 -5.15
C LEU A 184 28.76 -1.95 -6.61
N THR A 185 29.25 -2.84 -7.48
CA THR A 185 28.83 -2.89 -8.88
C THR A 185 27.44 -3.49 -9.04
N ASP A 186 26.75 -3.17 -10.13
CA ASP A 186 25.40 -3.72 -10.38
C ASP A 186 25.44 -5.25 -10.47
N GLU A 187 26.47 -5.82 -11.08
CA GLU A 187 26.67 -7.27 -11.18
C GLU A 187 26.75 -7.94 -9.79
N GLU A 188 27.43 -7.29 -8.84
CA GLU A 188 27.54 -7.78 -7.46
C GLU A 188 26.22 -7.70 -6.69
N LEU A 189 25.35 -6.78 -7.10
CA LEU A 189 24.05 -6.56 -6.46
C LEU A 189 22.96 -7.47 -7.00
N ILE A 190 23.09 -8.05 -8.20
CA ILE A 190 22.05 -8.92 -8.79
C ILE A 190 21.65 -10.04 -7.83
N LEU A 191 22.62 -10.76 -7.25
CA LEU A 191 22.34 -11.86 -6.34
C LEU A 191 21.68 -11.38 -5.05
N SER A 192 22.18 -10.27 -4.50
CA SER A 192 21.67 -9.69 -3.26
C SER A 192 20.24 -9.16 -3.40
N ALA A 193 19.97 -8.48 -4.52
CA ALA A 193 18.63 -7.96 -4.82
C ALA A 193 17.63 -9.11 -5.03
N LYS A 194 18.00 -10.14 -5.80
CA LYS A 194 17.16 -11.32 -5.99
C LYS A 194 16.86 -12.06 -4.69
N GLU A 195 17.85 -12.18 -3.81
CA GLU A 195 17.67 -12.84 -2.52
C GLU A 195 16.76 -12.03 -1.58
N VAL A 196 16.85 -10.71 -1.58
CA VAL A 196 15.90 -9.84 -0.84
C VAL A 196 14.49 -9.97 -1.41
N ILE A 197 14.33 -9.92 -2.74
CA ILE A 197 13.03 -10.03 -3.39
C ILE A 197 12.39 -11.38 -3.07
N SER A 198 13.14 -12.48 -3.17
CA SER A 198 12.62 -13.82 -2.91
C SER A 198 12.20 -14.03 -1.44
N HIS A 199 12.90 -13.43 -0.48
CA HIS A 199 12.59 -13.62 0.94
C HIS A 199 11.50 -12.68 1.46
N PHE A 200 11.44 -11.45 0.95
CA PHE A 200 10.61 -10.39 1.53
C PHE A 200 9.48 -9.92 0.63
N TYR A 201 9.58 -10.09 -0.70
CA TYR A 201 8.57 -9.54 -1.62
C TYR A 201 7.81 -10.63 -2.40
N ALA A 202 8.32 -11.87 -2.41
CA ALA A 202 7.67 -13.02 -3.03
C ALA A 202 6.22 -13.20 -2.55
N VAL A 203 5.43 -13.92 -3.36
CA VAL A 203 3.99 -14.11 -3.13
C VAL A 203 3.70 -14.72 -1.76
N ASP A 204 4.53 -15.70 -1.39
CA ASP A 204 4.50 -16.45 -0.14
C ASP A 204 5.34 -15.80 0.97
N ALA A 205 5.98 -14.65 0.70
CA ALA A 205 6.73 -13.93 1.71
C ALA A 205 5.77 -13.48 2.83
N PRO A 206 6.12 -13.76 4.10
CA PRO A 206 5.26 -13.49 5.25
C PRO A 206 5.15 -12.00 5.59
N LYS A 207 6.03 -11.16 5.03
CA LYS A 207 6.02 -9.70 5.21
C LYS A 207 6.77 -9.03 4.07
N ALA A 208 6.10 -8.10 3.38
CA ALA A 208 6.73 -7.14 2.49
C ALA A 208 6.99 -5.81 3.21
N TRP A 209 8.13 -5.19 2.90
CA TRP A 209 8.47 -3.86 3.42
C TRP A 209 7.97 -2.83 2.42
N LEU A 210 6.82 -2.22 2.73
CA LEU A 210 6.15 -1.28 1.84
C LEU A 210 6.20 0.09 2.49
N ASP A 211 6.97 1.01 1.92
CA ASP A 211 6.98 2.41 2.33
C ASP A 211 6.04 3.28 1.45
N ASP A 212 5.96 4.57 1.76
CA ASP A 212 5.10 5.52 1.04
C ASP A 212 5.49 5.63 -0.45
N ALA A 213 6.79 5.64 -0.75
CA ALA A 213 7.29 5.68 -2.12
C ALA A 213 6.88 4.42 -2.90
N PHE A 214 6.90 3.25 -2.25
CA PHE A 214 6.48 1.99 -2.83
C PHE A 214 5.00 2.03 -3.19
N LEU A 215 4.14 2.39 -2.23
CA LEU A 215 2.70 2.40 -2.47
C LEU A 215 2.30 3.46 -3.50
N LYS A 216 2.94 4.63 -3.51
CA LYS A 216 2.74 5.64 -4.57
C LYS A 216 3.13 5.10 -5.94
N ARG A 217 4.25 4.39 -6.06
CA ARG A 217 4.65 3.76 -7.32
C ARG A 217 3.64 2.70 -7.74
N LEU A 218 3.21 1.83 -6.83
CA LEU A 218 2.22 0.81 -7.10
C LEU A 218 0.91 1.40 -7.62
N VAL A 219 0.38 2.43 -6.96
CA VAL A 219 -0.85 3.12 -7.40
C VAL A 219 -0.63 3.80 -8.75
N THR A 220 0.53 4.43 -8.98
CA THR A 220 0.87 5.03 -10.28
C THR A 220 0.94 3.97 -11.38
N HIS A 221 1.50 2.81 -11.11
CA HIS A 221 1.57 1.72 -12.07
C HIS A 221 0.18 1.12 -12.38
N LEU A 222 -0.70 1.07 -11.38
CA LEU A 222 -2.06 0.58 -11.51
C LEU A 222 -3.03 1.57 -12.15
N LEU A 223 -2.88 2.87 -11.94
CA LEU A 223 -3.91 3.88 -12.27
C LEU A 223 -3.34 5.11 -13.00
N GLY A 224 -2.06 5.10 -13.37
CA GLY A 224 -1.39 6.21 -14.06
C GLY A 224 -1.04 7.42 -13.17
N SER A 225 -1.55 7.48 -11.94
CA SER A 225 -1.24 8.55 -10.98
C SER A 225 -1.41 8.09 -9.54
N SER A 226 -0.44 8.40 -8.68
CA SER A 226 -0.57 8.18 -7.23
C SER A 226 -1.60 9.11 -6.58
N ASN A 227 -1.82 10.32 -7.13
CA ASN A 227 -2.70 11.32 -6.51
C ASN A 227 -4.13 10.80 -6.31
N ILE A 228 -4.60 9.84 -7.12
CA ILE A 228 -5.94 9.26 -6.97
C ILE A 228 -6.16 8.52 -5.64
N MET A 229 -5.08 8.13 -4.94
CA MET A 229 -5.14 7.54 -3.59
C MET A 229 -4.22 8.20 -2.56
N PHE A 230 -3.55 9.29 -2.92
CA PHE A 230 -2.62 10.02 -2.04
C PHE A 230 -2.93 11.52 -1.96
N ASP A 231 -4.17 11.89 -2.28
CA ASP A 231 -4.65 13.27 -2.23
C ASP A 231 -5.26 13.60 -0.86
N LYS A 232 -4.87 14.75 -0.31
CA LYS A 232 -5.23 15.13 1.06
C LYS A 232 -6.71 15.47 1.22
N ASP A 233 -7.40 15.85 0.16
CA ASP A 233 -8.77 16.33 0.19
C ASP A 233 -9.78 15.25 -0.22
N SER A 234 -9.31 14.21 -0.91
CA SER A 234 -10.10 13.06 -1.35
C SER A 234 -9.66 11.77 -0.63
N VAL A 235 -9.16 10.79 -1.38
CA VAL A 235 -8.67 9.50 -0.87
C VAL A 235 -7.22 9.62 -0.46
N LYS A 236 -6.90 9.19 0.76
CA LYS A 236 -5.54 9.31 1.29
C LYS A 236 -5.07 8.03 1.97
N ILE A 237 -4.14 7.33 1.34
CA ILE A 237 -3.36 6.27 1.97
C ILE A 237 -2.32 6.93 2.91
N THR A 238 -2.26 6.46 4.15
CA THR A 238 -1.30 6.93 5.17
C THR A 238 -0.72 5.76 5.93
N GLY A 239 0.47 5.93 6.53
CA GLY A 239 1.10 4.87 7.31
C GLY A 239 1.79 5.37 8.56
N GLU A 240 1.99 4.48 9.53
CA GLU A 240 2.77 4.71 10.75
C GLU A 240 4.22 4.28 10.57
N GLY A 241 4.93 5.02 9.70
CA GLY A 241 6.38 4.91 9.52
C GLY A 241 6.91 3.54 9.04
N PRO A 242 8.21 3.46 8.74
CA PRO A 242 8.84 2.25 8.21
C PRO A 242 8.89 1.09 9.22
N ASN A 243 8.92 1.39 10.51
CA ASN A 243 9.15 0.40 11.56
C ASN A 243 7.90 -0.46 11.86
N ASN A 244 6.71 0.14 11.82
CA ASN A 244 5.47 -0.59 12.10
C ASN A 244 4.78 -1.12 10.84
N ASN A 245 5.17 -0.64 9.64
CA ASN A 245 4.58 -1.04 8.34
C ASN A 245 3.05 -1.06 8.38
N HIS A 246 2.44 -0.16 9.14
CA HIS A 246 0.99 -0.15 9.34
C HIS A 246 0.37 0.92 8.45
N TRP A 247 -0.49 0.48 7.54
CA TRP A 247 -1.11 1.31 6.53
C TRP A 247 -2.61 1.47 6.77
N TYR A 248 -3.10 2.65 6.44
CA TYR A 248 -4.48 3.07 6.55
C TYR A 248 -4.94 3.72 5.26
N ILE A 249 -6.25 3.71 5.04
CA ILE A 249 -6.88 4.51 3.98
C ILE A 249 -7.95 5.41 4.59
N GLU A 250 -7.82 6.71 4.34
CA GLU A 250 -8.82 7.72 4.70
C GLU A 250 -9.72 7.96 3.49
N LEU A 251 -11.01 7.67 3.64
CA LEU A 251 -12.03 7.89 2.62
C LEU A 251 -12.93 9.08 2.99
N PRO A 252 -13.43 9.86 2.01
CA PRO A 252 -14.48 10.83 2.26
C PRO A 252 -15.73 10.19 2.88
N ASN A 253 -16.37 10.83 3.85
CA ASN A 253 -17.62 10.33 4.42
C ASN A 253 -18.82 10.63 3.50
N ASP A 254 -18.96 9.84 2.45
CA ASP A 254 -19.99 9.97 1.41
C ASP A 254 -20.78 8.67 1.19
N GLU A 255 -21.75 8.70 0.27
CA GLU A 255 -22.59 7.54 -0.05
C GLU A 255 -21.78 6.33 -0.52
N CYS A 256 -20.69 6.53 -1.27
CA CYS A 256 -19.84 5.44 -1.75
C CYS A 256 -19.10 4.77 -0.58
N THR A 257 -18.56 5.55 0.36
CA THR A 257 -17.93 5.03 1.58
C THR A 257 -18.93 4.27 2.44
N GLN A 258 -20.12 4.83 2.65
CA GLN A 258 -21.16 4.14 3.44
C GLN A 258 -21.60 2.84 2.76
N LYS A 259 -21.76 2.85 1.44
CA LYS A 259 -22.08 1.65 0.66
C LYS A 259 -20.98 0.60 0.75
N PHE A 260 -19.71 0.99 0.61
CA PHE A 260 -18.57 0.09 0.78
C PHE A 260 -18.56 -0.56 2.17
N ILE A 261 -18.73 0.25 3.22
CA ILE A 261 -18.80 -0.24 4.61
C ILE A 261 -19.99 -1.19 4.81
N SER A 262 -21.15 -0.88 4.22
CA SER A 262 -22.34 -1.74 4.30
C SER A 262 -22.12 -3.10 3.62
N ILE A 263 -21.51 -3.12 2.43
CA ILE A 263 -21.16 -4.36 1.72
C ILE A 263 -20.20 -5.19 2.58
N TYR A 264 -19.17 -4.55 3.14
CA TYR A 264 -18.21 -5.21 4.02
C TYR A 264 -18.88 -5.87 5.22
N LYS A 265 -19.79 -5.16 5.91
CA LYS A 265 -20.52 -5.69 7.07
C LYS A 265 -21.39 -6.90 6.73
N THR A 266 -21.98 -6.89 5.55
CA THR A 266 -22.85 -7.98 5.06
C THR A 266 -22.05 -9.22 4.69
N GLY A 267 -20.77 -9.05 4.34
CA GLY A 267 -19.84 -10.10 3.91
C GLY A 267 -19.48 -11.17 4.95
N TYR A 268 -19.81 -11.00 6.23
CA TYR A 268 -19.42 -11.93 7.31
C TYR A 268 -17.91 -11.96 7.62
N HIS A 269 -17.26 -10.80 7.81
CA HIS A 269 -15.81 -10.74 8.06
C HIS A 269 -15.33 -9.92 9.25
N SER A 270 -14.37 -10.51 9.97
CA SER A 270 -13.40 -9.83 10.80
C SER A 270 -12.19 -9.48 9.93
N GLY A 271 -11.92 -8.18 9.77
CA GLY A 271 -10.61 -7.79 9.25
C GLY A 271 -10.37 -6.35 8.82
N LEU A 272 -11.39 -5.52 8.86
CA LEU A 272 -11.26 -4.09 8.61
C LEU A 272 -11.81 -3.39 9.84
N THR A 273 -10.99 -2.53 10.43
CA THR A 273 -11.38 -1.73 11.58
C THR A 273 -11.57 -0.28 11.13
N ILE A 274 -12.49 0.43 11.78
CA ILE A 274 -12.57 1.89 11.71
C ILE A 274 -11.70 2.44 12.82
N VAL A 275 -10.84 3.40 12.47
CA VAL A 275 -10.13 4.23 13.44
C VAL A 275 -11.02 5.41 13.79
N LEU A 276 -11.48 5.48 15.05
CA LEU A 276 -12.33 6.57 15.51
C LEU A 276 -11.59 7.92 15.45
N PRO A 277 -12.24 8.99 14.95
CA PRO A 277 -11.65 10.33 14.93
C PRO A 277 -11.24 10.78 16.34
N GLY A 278 -10.01 11.28 16.48
CA GLY A 278 -9.51 11.90 17.72
C GLY A 278 -9.08 10.93 18.84
N THR A 279 -9.42 9.64 18.78
CA THR A 279 -9.09 8.68 19.85
C THR A 279 -8.09 7.60 19.46
N LYS A 280 -7.81 7.43 18.15
CA LYS A 280 -6.98 6.33 17.59
C LYS A 280 -7.46 4.92 17.96
N VAL A 281 -8.66 4.77 18.48
CA VAL A 281 -9.23 3.47 18.83
C VAL A 281 -9.68 2.77 17.55
N GLU A 282 -9.18 1.55 17.34
CA GLU A 282 -9.63 0.66 16.29
C GLU A 282 -10.85 -0.15 16.74
N ILE A 283 -11.93 -0.07 15.99
CA ILE A 283 -13.15 -0.85 16.24
C ILE A 283 -13.41 -1.74 15.03
N ALA A 284 -13.59 -3.04 15.27
CA ALA A 284 -14.01 -3.97 14.22
C ALA A 284 -15.28 -3.46 13.53
N LEU A 285 -15.28 -3.42 12.20
CA LEU A 285 -16.43 -2.95 11.43
C LEU A 285 -17.73 -3.72 11.74
N SER A 286 -17.61 -5.00 12.09
CA SER A 286 -18.72 -5.86 12.51
C SER A 286 -19.41 -5.38 13.81
N SER A 287 -18.69 -4.67 14.68
CA SER A 287 -19.19 -4.14 15.95
C SER A 287 -19.62 -2.68 15.86
N TYR A 288 -19.43 -2.03 14.71
CA TYR A 288 -19.71 -0.61 14.52
C TYR A 288 -21.16 -0.39 14.07
N SER A 289 -22.00 0.15 14.94
CA SER A 289 -23.47 0.29 14.74
C SER A 289 -23.93 1.58 14.04
N SER A 290 -23.02 2.32 13.38
CA SER A 290 -23.21 3.63 12.73
C SER A 290 -23.09 4.84 13.67
N LEU A 291 -22.18 5.76 13.35
CA LEU A 291 -22.03 7.07 14.00
C LEU A 291 -21.74 8.19 12.99
N PHE A 292 -21.98 7.96 11.69
CA PHE A 292 -21.92 9.04 10.71
C PHE A 292 -23.36 9.46 10.40
N PRO A 293 -23.74 10.72 10.68
CA PRO A 293 -25.03 11.23 10.22
C PRO A 293 -25.09 11.03 8.70
N PRO A 294 -26.26 10.64 8.15
CA PRO A 294 -26.41 10.47 6.71
C PRO A 294 -25.96 11.73 5.97
N ALA A 295 -25.30 11.54 4.83
CA ALA A 295 -24.92 12.64 3.94
C ALA A 295 -26.14 13.56 3.77
N THR A 296 -25.95 14.84 4.08
CA THR A 296 -27.02 15.84 4.01
C THR A 296 -27.49 15.86 2.56
N LYS A 297 -28.73 15.43 2.30
CA LYS A 297 -29.35 15.65 0.99
C LYS A 297 -29.34 17.15 0.77
N ILE A 298 -28.61 17.61 -0.24
CA ILE A 298 -28.76 18.98 -0.73
C ILE A 298 -30.16 19.01 -1.34
N ASP A 299 -31.07 19.65 -0.62
CA ASP A 299 -32.44 19.80 -1.07
C ASP A 299 -32.45 20.67 -2.33
N LYS A 300 -32.64 20.05 -3.49
CA LYS A 300 -32.91 20.75 -4.75
C LYS A 300 -34.38 21.15 -4.78
N THR A 301 -34.82 21.92 -3.81
CA THR A 301 -36.15 22.56 -3.83
C THR A 301 -36.10 23.94 -3.17
N HIS A 302 -35.40 24.87 -3.81
CA HIS A 302 -35.86 26.25 -3.80
C HIS A 302 -35.65 26.86 -5.19
N ASP A 303 -36.77 26.92 -5.91
CA ASP A 303 -36.96 27.72 -7.13
C ASP A 303 -36.52 29.17 -6.90
N PRO A 304 -35.77 29.78 -7.83
CA PRO A 304 -35.49 31.20 -7.82
C PRO A 304 -36.57 31.95 -8.62
N GLU A 305 -37.85 31.76 -8.32
CA GLU A 305 -38.93 32.53 -8.95
C GLU A 305 -40.03 32.86 -7.95
N SER A 306 -39.82 33.94 -7.21
CA SER A 306 -40.86 34.94 -6.93
C SER A 306 -40.31 35.91 -5.91
N LEU A 307 -39.96 37.12 -6.35
CA LEU A 307 -40.04 38.37 -5.60
C LEU A 307 -39.59 39.51 -6.52
N PHE A 308 -40.32 39.67 -7.63
CA PHE A 308 -40.43 40.94 -8.33
C PHE A 308 -41.85 41.05 -8.88
N ASN A 309 -42.72 41.71 -8.13
CA ASN A 309 -43.83 42.47 -8.68
C ASN A 309 -43.89 43.79 -7.90
N TYR A 310 -43.61 44.88 -8.61
CA TYR A 310 -43.71 46.25 -8.14
C TYR A 310 -45.06 46.86 -8.57
N SER A 311 -45.55 47.77 -7.71
CA SER A 311 -46.55 48.85 -7.97
C SER A 311 -48.02 48.39 -7.98
N VAL A 312 -48.99 49.05 -7.33
CA VAL A 312 -49.20 50.45 -6.90
C VAL A 312 -49.87 50.47 -5.53
#